data_AF-W8XA66-F1
#
_entry.id   AF-W8XA66-F1
#
_cell.length_a   1.000
_cell.length_b   1.000
_cell.length_c   1.000
_cell.angle_alpha   90.00
_cell.angle_beta   90.00
_cell.angle_gamma   90.00
#
_symmetry.space_group_name_H-M   'P 1'
#
loop_
_entity.id
_entity.type
_entity.pdbx_description
1 polymer ?
#
loop_
_entity_poly.entity_id
_entity_poly.type
_entity_poly.pdbx_seq_one_letter_code
_entity_poly.pdbx_strand_id
1 'polypeptide(L)' 'MLKNAISGVGAMPPRGGSQASDEELKAAIEYMVNAAK' A
#
# COMPACT_ATOMS: atom_id res chain seq x y z
N MET A 1 7.29 2.88 -1.80
CA MET A 1 6.02 2.65 -1.07
C MET A 1 5.29 1.41 -1.56
N LEU A 2 5.02 1.26 -2.87
CA LEU A 2 4.31 0.08 -3.39
C LEU A 2 5.01 -1.26 -3.09
N LYS A 3 6.32 -1.40 -3.36
CA LYS A 3 7.07 -2.62 -3.01
C LYS A 3 6.96 -2.99 -1.53
N ASN A 4 7.10 -2.01 -0.65
CA ASN A 4 7.00 -2.20 0.80
C ASN A 4 5.57 -2.58 1.22
N ALA A 5 4.56 -2.00 0.57
CA ALA A 5 3.17 -2.36 0.81
C ALA A 5 2.88 -3.79 0.34
N ILE A 6 3.41 -4.22 -0.81
CA ILE A 6 3.23 -5.59 -1.32
C ILE A 6 3.95 -6.59 -0.42
N SER A 7 5.21 -6.35 -0.09
CA SER A 7 6.04 -7.28 0.70
C SER A 7 5.76 -7.24 2.21
N GLY A 8 5.13 -6.19 2.71
CA GLY A 8 5.05 -5.90 4.15
C GLY A 8 6.39 -5.37 4.69
N VAL A 9 6.33 -4.65 5.81
CA VAL A 9 7.52 -4.12 6.51
C VAL A 9 7.29 -4.17 8.02
N GLY A 10 8.20 -4.81 8.76
CA GLY A 10 8.12 -4.92 10.21
C GLY A 10 6.85 -5.66 10.65
N ALA A 11 6.02 -5.00 11.46
CA ALA A 11 4.73 -5.53 11.90
C ALA A 11 3.59 -5.38 10.86
N MET A 12 3.83 -4.68 9.74
CA MET A 12 2.83 -4.55 8.68
C MET A 12 2.77 -5.82 7.83
N PRO A 13 1.62 -6.51 7.74
CA PRO A 13 1.48 -7.68 6.89
C PRO A 13 1.58 -7.31 5.39
N PRO A 14 1.95 -8.27 4.53
CA PRO A 14 1.93 -8.10 3.08
C PRO A 14 0.57 -7.56 2.59
N ARG A 15 0.62 -6.62 1.65
CA ARG A 15 -0.54 -5.89 1.10
C ARG A 15 -1.42 -5.23 2.17
N GLY A 16 -0.89 -4.95 3.35
CA GLY A 16 -1.66 -4.47 4.50
C GLY A 16 -2.74 -5.45 4.97
N GLY A 17 -2.61 -6.74 4.66
CA GLY A 17 -3.64 -7.76 4.92
C GLY A 17 -4.82 -7.73 3.95
N SER A 18 -4.73 -6.96 2.86
CA SER A 18 -5.75 -6.91 1.81
C SER A 18 -5.50 -7.92 0.68
N GLN A 19 -6.56 -8.24 -0.05
CA GLN A 19 -6.50 -9.00 -1.30
C GLN A 19 -6.60 -8.08 -2.53
N ALA A 20 -6.45 -6.77 -2.34
CA ALA A 20 -6.53 -5.77 -3.42
C ALA A 20 -5.45 -6.03 -4.48
N SER A 21 -5.68 -5.63 -5.73
CA SER A 21 -4.70 -5.76 -6.83
C SER A 21 -3.55 -4.75 -6.70
N ASP A 22 -2.49 -4.90 -7.49
CA ASP A 22 -1.34 -3.98 -7.46
C ASP A 22 -1.76 -2.57 -7.91
N GLU A 23 -2.71 -2.47 -8.84
CA GLU A 23 -3.27 -1.19 -9.30
C GLU A 23 -4.06 -0.50 -8.18
N GLU A 24 -4.90 -1.24 -7.47
CA GLU A 24 -5.66 -0.71 -6.33
C GLU A 24 -4.75 -0.24 -5.21
N LEU A 25 -3.72 -1.03 -4.88
CA LEU A 25 -2.71 -0.65 -3.88
C LEU A 25 -2.00 0.64 -4.28
N LYS A 26 -1.63 0.77 -5.56
CA LYS A 26 -0.96 1.97 -6.07
C LYS A 26 -1.88 3.20 -5.97
N ALA A 27 -3.13 3.08 -6.38
CA ALA A 27 -4.11 4.17 -6.31
C ALA A 27 -4.36 4.60 -4.85
N ALA A 28 -4.47 3.65 -3.92
CA ALA A 28 -4.62 3.93 -2.50
C ALA A 28 -3.40 4.69 -1.94
N ILE A 29 -2.18 4.27 -2.31
CA ILE A 29 -0.95 4.97 -1.90
C ILE A 29 -0.92 6.39 -2.46
N GLU A 30 -1.26 6.58 -3.74
CA GLU A 30 -1.32 7.91 -4.36
C GLU A 30 -2.34 8.82 -3.66
N TYR A 31 -3.52 8.30 -3.33
CA TYR A 31 -4.53 9.02 -2.55
C TYR A 31 -3.99 9.43 -1.17
N MET A 32 -3.37 8.50 -0.42
CA MET A 32 -2.81 8.80 0.91
C MET A 32 -1.69 9.83 0.86
N VAL A 33 -0.81 9.75 -0.14
CA VAL A 33 0.29 10.71 -0.33
C VAL A 33 -0.26 12.10 -0.67
N ASN A 34 -1.29 12.16 -1.52
CA ASN A 34 -1.91 13.44 -1.88
C ASN A 34 -2.73 14.04 -0.73
N ALA A 35 -3.38 13.20 0.09
CA ALA A 35 -4.11 13.63 1.28
C ALA A 35 -3.19 14.09 2.43
N ALA A 36 -1.91 13.73 2.41
CA ALA A 36 -0.91 14.17 3.39
C ALA A 36 -0.22 15.50 3.02
N LYS A 37 -0.57 16.11 1.89
CA LYS A 37 -0.23 17.51 1.57
C LYS A 37 -1.14 18.47 2.31
#